data_AF-A0A256ZJR3-F1
#
_entry.id   AF-A0A256ZJR3-F1
#
_cell.length_a   1.000
_cell.length_b   1.000
_cell.length_c   1.000
_cell.angle_alpha   90.00
_cell.angle_beta   90.00
_cell.angle_gamma   90.00
#
_symmetry.space_group_name_H-M   'P 1'
#
loop_
_entity.id
_entity.type
_entity.pdbx_description
1 polymer ?
#
loop_
_entity_poly.entity_id
_entity_poly.type
_entity_poly.pdbx_seq_one_letter_code
_entity_poly.pdbx_strand_id
1 'polypeptide(L)'
;MAGLGESIDIFGLMVEEEEKRKKALREEVLGALGVPDFFKGGSIWIDARKCYGRECDMCVKACPTKAIFWRGGQLVVQEEICLFCTACVANCMVEGCIRVRRTRPDGTVEEFSSLREVATLLRSISGRKALEAVEKIFPSLGDFLSRFGPLRS
;
A
#
# COMPACT_ATOMS: atom_id res chain seq x y z
N MET A 1 -50.57 14.53 -13.59
CA MET A 1 -49.59 13.65 -12.93
C MET A 1 -48.85 12.89 -14.02
N ALA A 2 -47.72 13.42 -14.50
CA ALA A 2 -46.91 12.77 -15.53
C ALA A 2 -45.54 12.45 -14.90
N GLY A 3 -45.22 11.16 -14.85
CA GLY A 3 -43.98 10.64 -14.29
C GLY A 3 -42.78 11.08 -15.11
N LEU A 4 -41.78 11.63 -14.42
CA LEU A 4 -40.47 11.94 -14.98
C LEU A 4 -39.79 10.59 -15.27
N GLY A 5 -39.48 10.35 -16.54
CA GLY A 5 -38.66 9.21 -16.93
C GLY A 5 -37.27 9.35 -16.32
N GLU A 6 -36.88 8.39 -15.49
CA GLU A 6 -35.51 8.26 -15.01
C GLU A 6 -34.60 8.02 -16.21
N SER A 7 -33.76 9.02 -16.53
CA SER A 7 -32.71 8.88 -17.52
C SER A 7 -31.65 7.93 -16.95
N ILE A 8 -31.45 6.77 -17.60
CA ILE A 8 -30.39 5.82 -17.25
C ILE A 8 -29.03 6.47 -17.53
N ASP A 9 -28.19 6.58 -16.50
CA ASP A 9 -26.80 7.04 -16.64
C ASP A 9 -25.91 5.91 -17.17
N ILE A 10 -25.86 5.80 -18.50
CA ILE A 10 -25.05 4.80 -19.21
C ILE A 10 -23.55 4.94 -18.85
N PHE A 11 -23.05 6.17 -18.68
CA PHE A 11 -21.63 6.40 -18.37
C PHE A 11 -21.28 5.89 -16.97
N GLY A 12 -22.12 6.16 -15.98
CA GLY A 12 -21.96 5.62 -14.64
C GLY A 12 -21.91 4.10 -14.64
N LEU A 13 -22.85 3.45 -15.34
CA LEU A 13 -22.89 1.99 -15.45
C LEU A 13 -21.63 1.40 -16.11
N MET A 14 -21.11 2.02 -17.16
CA MET A 14 -19.87 1.58 -17.82
C MET A 14 -18.66 1.69 -16.90
N VAL A 15 -18.55 2.79 -16.12
CA VAL A 15 -17.46 2.97 -15.15
C VAL A 15 -17.53 1.90 -14.05
N GLU A 16 -18.72 1.65 -13.50
CA GLU A 16 -18.91 0.61 -12.48
C GLU A 16 -18.54 -0.80 -13.00
N GLU A 17 -18.89 -1.11 -14.24
CA GLU A 17 -18.55 -2.40 -14.86
C GLU A 17 -17.03 -2.54 -15.06
N GLU A 18 -16.35 -1.48 -15.49
CA GLU A 18 -14.90 -1.46 -15.63
C GLU A 18 -14.19 -1.65 -14.28
N GLU A 19 -14.67 -0.99 -13.23
CA GLU A 19 -14.16 -1.14 -11.86
C GLU A 19 -14.33 -2.57 -11.34
N LYS A 20 -15.52 -3.17 -11.54
CA LYS A 20 -15.78 -4.58 -11.18
C LYS A 20 -14.83 -5.52 -11.91
N ARG A 21 -14.61 -5.31 -13.21
CA ARG A 21 -13.66 -6.10 -14.01
C ARG A 21 -12.23 -5.96 -13.50
N LYS A 22 -11.76 -4.74 -13.22
CA LYS A 22 -10.42 -4.49 -12.66
C LYS A 22 -10.24 -5.18 -11.31
N LYS A 23 -11.27 -5.13 -10.46
CA LYS A 23 -11.25 -5.79 -9.15
C LYS A 23 -11.17 -7.32 -9.28
N ALA A 24 -11.98 -7.91 -10.16
CA ALA A 24 -11.95 -9.35 -10.41
C ALA A 24 -10.60 -9.81 -10.96
N LEU A 25 -10.05 -9.08 -11.93
CA LEU A 25 -8.73 -9.37 -12.49
C LEU A 25 -7.63 -9.29 -11.42
N ARG A 26 -7.68 -8.26 -10.56
CA ARG A 26 -6.72 -8.11 -9.46
C ARG A 26 -6.80 -9.28 -8.47
N GLU A 27 -8.00 -9.69 -8.09
CA GLU A 27 -8.22 -10.83 -7.19
C GLU A 27 -7.65 -12.13 -7.78
N GLU A 28 -7.93 -12.39 -9.06
CA GLU A 28 -7.39 -13.54 -9.79
C GLU A 28 -5.86 -13.53 -9.84
N VAL A 29 -5.26 -12.41 -10.25
CA VAL A 29 -3.81 -12.30 -10.44
C VAL A 29 -3.07 -12.40 -9.10
N LEU A 30 -3.55 -11.71 -8.06
CA LEU A 30 -2.93 -11.78 -6.73
C LEU A 30 -3.11 -13.17 -6.10
N GLY A 31 -4.27 -13.80 -6.32
CA GLY A 31 -4.53 -15.19 -5.93
C GLY A 31 -3.55 -16.16 -6.58
N ALA A 32 -3.31 -16.04 -7.88
CA ALA A 32 -2.33 -16.86 -8.61
C ALA A 32 -0.89 -16.66 -8.12
N LEU A 33 -0.55 -15.45 -7.65
CA LEU A 33 0.76 -15.14 -7.06
C LEU A 33 0.91 -15.60 -5.60
N GLY A 34 -0.18 -16.06 -4.96
CA GLY A 34 -0.19 -16.39 -3.53
C GLY A 34 0.03 -15.18 -2.63
N VAL A 35 -0.28 -13.98 -3.12
CA VAL A 35 -0.06 -12.73 -2.38
C VAL A 35 -1.40 -12.21 -1.85
N PRO A 36 -1.56 -12.02 -0.53
CA PRO A 36 -2.79 -11.46 0.03
C PRO A 36 -2.98 -9.99 -0.35
N ASP A 37 -4.21 -9.62 -0.74
CA ASP A 37 -4.59 -8.22 -0.93
C ASP A 37 -5.04 -7.61 0.41
N PHE A 38 -4.26 -6.65 0.91
CA PHE A 38 -4.52 -6.02 2.21
C PHE A 38 -5.36 -4.74 2.12
N PHE A 39 -5.65 -4.25 0.91
CA PHE A 39 -6.30 -2.96 0.70
C PHE A 39 -7.56 -3.10 -0.15
N LYS A 40 -8.59 -2.31 0.14
CA LYS A 40 -9.82 -2.26 -0.66
C LYS A 40 -9.59 -1.66 -2.05
N GLY A 41 -8.58 -0.81 -2.15
CA GLY A 41 -8.19 -0.13 -3.37
C GLY A 41 -7.03 0.81 -3.11
N GLY A 42 -6.48 1.36 -4.17
CA GLY A 42 -5.39 2.31 -4.11
C GLY A 42 -5.04 2.85 -5.48
N SER A 43 -4.18 3.85 -5.48
CA SER A 43 -3.61 4.42 -6.69
C SER A 43 -2.14 4.79 -6.46
N ILE A 44 -1.39 4.81 -7.54
CA ILE A 44 0.01 5.20 -7.55
C ILE A 44 0.21 6.23 -8.65
N TRP A 45 0.91 7.31 -8.31
CA TRP A 45 1.18 8.40 -9.22
C TRP A 45 2.69 8.64 -9.27
N ILE A 46 3.20 8.85 -10.48
CA ILE A 46 4.61 9.14 -10.73
C ILE A 46 4.70 10.46 -11.48
N ASP A 47 5.40 11.43 -10.90
CA ASP A 47 5.70 12.70 -11.58
C ASP A 47 6.87 12.51 -12.54
N ALA A 48 6.55 12.32 -13.82
CA ALA A 48 7.56 12.16 -14.87
C ALA A 48 8.51 13.36 -14.99
N ARG A 49 8.12 14.56 -14.52
CA ARG A 49 8.97 15.76 -14.54
C ARG A 49 10.01 15.77 -13.43
N LYS A 50 9.76 15.05 -12.33
CA LYS A 50 10.69 14.91 -11.20
C LYS A 50 11.54 13.65 -11.28
N CYS A 51 11.06 12.62 -11.99
CA CYS A 51 11.78 11.37 -12.14
C CYS A 51 13.17 11.62 -12.73
N TYR A 52 14.20 11.05 -12.10
CA TYR A 52 15.58 11.18 -12.57
C TYR A 52 15.80 10.56 -13.97
N GLY A 53 14.99 9.58 -14.34
CA GLY A 53 15.06 8.90 -15.64
C GLY A 53 15.71 7.52 -15.56
N ARG A 54 16.00 6.94 -16.73
CA ARG A 54 16.34 5.52 -16.92
C ARG A 54 17.61 5.04 -16.22
N GLU A 55 18.47 5.96 -15.79
CA GLU A 55 19.69 5.63 -15.06
C GLU A 55 19.41 5.29 -13.58
N CYS A 56 18.17 5.52 -13.10
CA CYS A 56 17.74 5.24 -11.73
C CYS A 56 16.70 4.11 -11.66
N ASP A 57 17.09 2.98 -11.07
CA ASP A 57 16.23 1.78 -10.94
C ASP A 57 15.74 1.50 -9.51
N MET A 58 15.89 2.43 -8.57
CA MET A 58 15.66 2.14 -7.15
C MET A 58 14.22 1.67 -6.87
N CYS A 59 13.21 2.33 -7.44
CA CYS A 59 11.82 1.94 -7.26
C CYS A 59 11.47 0.59 -7.94
N VAL A 60 12.06 0.32 -9.12
CA VAL A 60 11.90 -0.94 -9.87
C VAL A 60 12.54 -2.11 -9.13
N LYS A 61 13.75 -1.92 -8.59
CA LYS A 61 14.46 -2.92 -7.79
C LYS A 61 13.74 -3.21 -6.48
N ALA A 62 13.26 -2.16 -5.79
CA ALA A 62 12.58 -2.27 -4.51
C ALA A 62 11.16 -2.87 -4.60
N CYS A 63 10.53 -2.89 -5.78
CA CYS A 63 9.18 -3.42 -5.93
C CYS A 63 9.15 -4.95 -5.76
N PRO A 64 8.41 -5.48 -4.77
CA PRO A 64 8.39 -6.92 -4.49
C PRO A 64 7.67 -7.73 -5.58
N THR A 65 6.62 -7.15 -6.18
CA THR A 65 5.81 -7.82 -7.22
C THR A 65 6.22 -7.44 -8.64
N LYS A 66 7.23 -6.59 -8.82
CA LYS A 66 7.63 -6.03 -10.12
C LYS A 66 6.51 -5.25 -10.84
N ALA A 67 5.58 -4.69 -10.07
CA ALA A 67 4.50 -3.84 -10.58
C ALA A 67 4.98 -2.57 -11.31
N ILE A 68 6.15 -2.04 -10.94
CA ILE A 68 6.73 -0.85 -11.57
C ILE A 68 7.92 -1.25 -12.45
N PHE A 69 7.92 -0.80 -13.70
CA PHE A 69 8.95 -1.14 -14.69
C PHE A 69 9.12 -0.04 -15.75
N TRP A 70 10.22 -0.09 -16.49
CA TRP A 70 10.49 0.83 -17.59
C TRP A 70 9.77 0.42 -18.88
N ARG A 71 9.07 1.37 -19.50
CA ARG A 71 8.53 1.22 -20.85
C ARG A 71 8.67 2.54 -21.60
N GLY A 72 9.30 2.51 -22.77
CA GLY A 72 9.32 3.67 -23.68
C GLY A 72 9.94 4.96 -23.12
N GLY A 73 10.72 4.92 -22.04
CA GLY A 73 11.32 6.15 -21.46
C GLY A 73 10.82 6.47 -20.08
N GLN A 74 9.70 5.86 -19.69
CA GLN A 74 8.94 6.26 -18.53
C GLN A 74 8.68 5.04 -17.63
N LEU A 75 8.48 5.33 -16.35
CA LEU A 75 8.02 4.32 -15.40
C LEU A 75 6.54 4.08 -15.64
N VAL A 76 6.18 2.82 -15.82
CA VAL A 76 4.80 2.35 -15.92
C VAL A 76 4.52 1.51 -14.70
N VAL A 77 3.29 1.60 -14.19
CA VAL A 77 2.82 0.76 -13.10
C VAL A 77 1.69 -0.12 -13.59
N GLN A 78 1.82 -1.42 -13.33
CA GLN A 78 0.76 -2.40 -13.50
C GLN A 78 -0.02 -2.50 -12.18
N GLU A 79 -1.21 -1.91 -12.16
CA GLU A 79 -2.02 -1.76 -10.94
C GLU A 79 -2.53 -3.11 -10.41
N GLU A 80 -2.74 -4.09 -11.29
CA GLU A 80 -3.25 -5.42 -10.97
C GLU A 80 -2.33 -6.16 -9.98
N ILE A 81 -1.01 -5.92 -10.06
CA ILE A 81 0.00 -6.54 -9.19
C ILE A 81 0.62 -5.55 -8.19
N CYS A 82 0.16 -4.31 -8.17
CA CYS A 82 0.64 -3.30 -7.23
C CYS A 82 0.00 -3.50 -5.85
N LEU A 83 0.80 -3.72 -4.81
CA LEU A 83 0.29 -3.94 -3.45
C LEU A 83 0.08 -2.65 -2.64
N PHE A 84 0.32 -1.47 -3.24
CA PHE A 84 0.32 -0.18 -2.54
C PHE A 84 1.19 -0.20 -1.25
N CYS A 85 2.29 -0.96 -1.27
CA CYS A 85 3.13 -1.23 -0.10
C CYS A 85 4.09 -0.08 0.28
N THR A 86 4.14 0.99 -0.52
CA THR A 86 5.01 2.18 -0.35
C THR A 86 6.52 1.96 -0.49
N ALA A 87 6.98 0.76 -0.86
CA ALA A 87 8.40 0.49 -1.10
C ALA A 87 9.02 1.41 -2.16
N CYS A 88 8.27 1.73 -3.23
CA CYS A 88 8.71 2.65 -4.27
C CYS A 88 8.89 4.08 -3.74
N VAL A 89 8.03 4.54 -2.83
CA VAL A 89 8.13 5.87 -2.19
C VAL A 89 9.35 5.92 -1.27
N ALA A 90 9.57 4.89 -0.45
CA ALA A 90 10.70 4.82 0.46
C ALA A 90 12.07 4.78 -0.26
N ASN A 91 12.12 4.20 -1.46
CA ASN A 91 13.38 4.04 -2.21
C ASN A 91 13.57 5.11 -3.30
N CYS A 92 12.60 5.98 -3.54
CA CYS A 92 12.80 7.07 -4.49
C CYS A 92 13.71 8.13 -3.86
N MET A 93 14.85 8.44 -4.49
CA MET A 93 15.73 9.51 -4.03
C MET A 93 15.16 10.92 -4.26
N VAL A 94 14.15 11.05 -5.13
CA VAL A 94 13.50 12.32 -5.42
C VAL A 94 12.20 12.40 -4.62
N GLU A 95 12.18 13.28 -3.62
CA GLU A 95 11.02 13.45 -2.76
C GLU A 95 9.79 13.94 -3.55
N GLY A 96 8.63 13.33 -3.30
CA GLY A 96 7.39 13.64 -4.00
C GLY A 96 7.37 13.27 -5.48
N CYS A 97 8.33 12.47 -5.98
CA CYS A 97 8.28 11.91 -7.33
C CYS A 97 7.26 10.78 -7.45
N ILE A 98 7.10 9.98 -6.40
CA ILE A 98 6.13 8.88 -6.36
C ILE A 98 5.17 9.13 -5.20
N ARG A 99 3.87 9.03 -5.47
CA ARG A 99 2.80 9.10 -4.47
C ARG A 99 2.01 7.80 -4.50
N VAL A 100 1.76 7.23 -3.34
CA VAL A 100 0.90 6.05 -3.17
C VAL A 100 -0.26 6.41 -2.26
N ARG A 101 -1.48 6.23 -2.75
CA ARG A 101 -2.72 6.36 -1.99
C ARG A 101 -3.36 4.98 -1.86
N ARG A 102 -3.89 4.65 -0.68
CA ARG A 102 -4.55 3.35 -0.44
C ARG A 102 -5.66 3.45 0.58
N THR A 103 -6.62 2.55 0.48
CA THR A 103 -7.77 2.45 1.38
C THR A 103 -7.72 1.13 2.14
N ARG A 104 -7.67 1.20 3.46
CA ARG A 104 -7.68 0.03 4.35
C ARG A 104 -9.08 -0.60 4.44
N PRO A 105 -9.21 -1.84 4.93
CA PRO A 105 -10.51 -2.50 5.11
C PRO A 105 -11.47 -1.73 6.04
N ASP A 106 -10.93 -1.01 7.03
CA ASP A 106 -11.67 -0.14 7.97
C ASP A 106 -12.16 1.17 7.32
N GLY A 107 -11.80 1.45 6.06
CA GLY A 107 -12.13 2.68 5.35
C GLY A 107 -11.11 3.80 5.51
N THR A 108 -10.07 3.61 6.33
CA THR A 108 -9.01 4.60 6.51
C THR A 108 -8.25 4.79 5.19
N VAL A 109 -8.16 6.04 4.73
CA VAL A 109 -7.39 6.41 3.55
C VAL A 109 -6.02 6.93 3.99
N GLU A 110 -4.97 6.38 3.39
CA GLU A 110 -3.59 6.79 3.63
C GLU A 110 -2.94 7.25 2.33
N GLU A 111 -2.07 8.26 2.41
CA GLU A 111 -1.28 8.74 1.29
C GLU A 111 0.18 8.95 1.73
N PHE A 112 1.11 8.56 0.86
CA PHE A 112 2.56 8.64 1.10
C PHE A 112 3.26 9.15 -0.14
N SER A 113 4.11 10.16 0.01
CA SER A 113 4.93 10.75 -1.04
C SER A 113 6.38 11.05 -0.62
N SER A 114 6.72 10.83 0.66
CA SER A 114 8.08 11.00 1.19
C SER A 114 8.57 9.80 2.00
N LEU A 115 9.89 9.64 2.08
CA LEU A 115 10.53 8.66 2.97
C LEU A 115 10.13 8.86 4.43
N ARG A 116 9.95 10.12 4.87
CA ARG A 116 9.58 10.45 6.25
C ARG A 116 8.21 9.89 6.63
N GLU A 117 7.22 10.01 5.76
CA GLU A 117 5.87 9.48 5.98
C GLU A 117 5.90 7.95 6.06
N VAL A 118 6.62 7.30 5.12
CA VAL A 118 6.75 5.83 5.12
C VAL A 118 7.51 5.35 6.36
N ALA A 119 8.57 6.04 6.77
CA ALA A 119 9.32 5.70 7.99
C ALA A 119 8.45 5.84 9.25
N THR A 120 7.59 6.86 9.32
CA THR A 120 6.64 7.04 10.42
C THR A 120 5.65 5.89 10.48
N LEU A 121 5.09 5.48 9.33
CA LEU A 121 4.22 4.31 9.23
C LEU A 121 4.92 3.04 9.72
N LEU A 122 6.13 2.77 9.22
CA LEU A 122 6.87 1.55 9.58
C LEU A 122 7.24 1.52 11.07
N ARG A 123 7.58 2.67 11.67
CA ARG A 123 7.79 2.77 13.12
C ARG A 123 6.51 2.47 13.90
N SER A 124 5.36 3.00 13.48
CA SER A 124 4.06 2.71 14.11
C SER A 124 3.70 1.23 14.04
N ILE A 125 3.86 0.59 12.88
CA ILE A 125 3.62 -0.85 12.69
C ILE A 125 4.57 -1.67 13.57
N SER A 126 5.87 -1.32 13.58
CA SER A 126 6.87 -2.05 14.35
C SER A 126 6.66 -1.90 15.84
N GLY A 127 6.26 -0.71 16.31
CA GLY A 127 5.92 -0.45 17.71
C GLY A 127 4.75 -1.30 18.19
N ARG A 128 3.66 -1.39 17.41
CA ARG A 128 2.52 -2.27 17.74
C ARG A 128 2.93 -3.74 17.81
N LYS A 129 3.68 -4.23 16.83
CA LYS A 129 4.20 -5.61 16.84
C LYS A 129 5.12 -5.89 18.02
N ALA A 130 5.94 -4.91 18.42
CA ALA A 130 6.82 -5.03 19.58
C ALA A 130 6.01 -5.14 20.87
N LEU A 131 4.96 -4.32 21.04
CA LEU A 131 4.06 -4.41 22.19
C LEU A 131 3.34 -5.76 22.23
N GLU A 132 2.74 -6.20 21.12
CA GLU A 132 2.10 -7.52 21.02
C GLU A 132 3.06 -8.67 21.36
N ALA A 133 4.33 -8.56 20.97
CA ALA A 133 5.34 -9.55 21.31
C ALA A 133 5.68 -9.53 22.82
N VAL A 134 5.80 -8.35 23.42
CA VAL A 134 6.04 -8.20 24.86
C VAL A 134 4.87 -8.78 25.65
N GLU A 135 3.63 -8.48 25.31
CA GLU A 135 2.43 -9.00 25.97
C GLU A 135 2.32 -10.53 25.87
N LYS A 136 2.74 -11.12 24.74
CA LYS A 136 2.78 -12.58 24.58
C LYS A 136 3.86 -13.24 25.44
N ILE A 137 5.02 -12.61 25.58
CA ILE A 137 6.14 -13.16 26.36
C ILE A 137 5.92 -12.94 27.86
N PHE A 138 5.29 -11.83 28.23
CA PHE A 138 5.03 -11.43 29.62
C PHE A 138 3.55 -11.05 29.78
N PRO A 139 2.66 -12.05 29.93
CA PRO A 139 1.22 -11.80 30.09
C PRO A 139 0.87 -10.99 31.35
N SER A 140 1.71 -11.06 32.37
CA SER A 140 1.58 -10.26 33.59
C SER A 140 2.87 -9.56 33.98
N LEU A 141 2.73 -8.50 34.78
CA LEU A 141 3.87 -7.84 35.42
C LEU A 141 4.67 -8.82 36.30
N GLY A 142 4.00 -9.79 36.92
CA GLY A 142 4.65 -10.84 37.71
C GLY A 142 5.61 -11.67 36.86
N ASP A 143 5.20 -12.07 35.65
CA ASP A 143 6.05 -12.85 34.73
C ASP A 143 7.28 -12.06 34.31
N PHE A 144 7.09 -10.77 34.00
CA PHE A 144 8.20 -9.87 33.67
C PHE A 144 9.19 -9.74 34.84
N LEU A 145 8.68 -9.44 36.04
CA LEU A 145 9.51 -9.28 37.23
C LEU A 145 10.18 -10.59 37.67
N SER A 146 9.58 -11.74 37.41
CA SER A 146 10.21 -13.04 37.70
C SER A 146 11.47 -13.27 36.88
N ARG A 147 11.52 -12.73 35.66
CA ARG A 147 12.63 -12.91 34.71
C ARG A 147 13.66 -11.78 34.76
N PHE A 148 13.21 -10.55 34.93
CA PHE A 148 14.03 -9.33 34.83
C PHE A 148 13.96 -8.42 36.05
N GLY A 149 13.17 -8.79 37.07
CA GLY A 149 13.15 -8.05 38.31
C GLY A 149 14.50 -8.12 39.04
N PRO A 150 14.73 -7.19 39.98
CA PRO A 150 15.96 -7.20 40.78
C PRO A 150 16.11 -8.54 41.51
N LEU A 151 17.32 -9.11 41.49
CA LEU A 151 17.66 -10.29 42.27
C LEU A 151 17.34 -9.98 43.74
N ARG A 152 16.50 -10.81 44.36
CA ARG A 152 16.26 -10.71 45.80
C ARG A 152 17.58 -11.03 46.50
N SER A 153 18.17 -10.01 47.14
CA SER A 153 19.32 -10.12 48.04
C SER A 153 18.95 -10.90 49.29
#